data_AF-A0A7J8W3V4-F1
#
_entry.id   AF-A0A7J8W3V4-F1
#
_cell.length_a   1.000
_cell.length_b   1.000
_cell.length_c   1.000
_cell.angle_alpha   90.00
_cell.angle_beta   90.00
_cell.angle_gamma   90.00
#
_symmetry.space_group_name_H-M   'P 1'
#
loop_
_entity.id
_entity.type
_entity.pdbx_description
1 polymer ?
#
loop_
_entity_poly.entity_id
_entity_poly.type
_entity_poly.pdbx_seq_one_letter_code
_entity_poly.pdbx_strand_id
1 'polypeptide(L)'
;MGEIGGNDYNYAFLQGKSTVEILHFVPLVVDTIASAITELIGLGAVTILVPGNLPIGCSPAYLTYFQGSDMADYDPLTGCITWLNQFSEFHNEQLQEKLDQVRKLHRNVNIFYADYYNIAMRFYHSRNQFGFTETLRACCGGGGQYNYSSSMACGDLPLTTSCNDPSSHVSWDGLHYTEATYRWISKGVLEELYAIPYTNSLCFPSTVNKQIY
;
A
#
# COMPACT_ATOMS: atom_id res chain seq x y z
N MET A 1 -4.05 4.65 11.83
CA MET A 1 -3.16 3.47 11.88
C MET A 1 -2.11 3.61 10.79
N GLY A 2 -0.91 3.07 11.00
CA GLY A 2 0.07 2.91 9.90
C GLY A 2 -0.28 1.71 9.01
N GLU A 3 0.51 1.50 7.97
CA GLU A 3 0.50 0.27 7.18
C GLU A 3 1.08 -0.87 8.04
N ILE A 4 0.21 -1.72 8.60
CA ILE A 4 0.57 -2.82 9.50
C ILE A 4 0.26 -4.14 8.78
N GLY A 5 1.14 -5.13 8.89
CA GLY A 5 0.96 -6.45 8.28
C GLY A 5 1.78 -6.71 7.02
N GLY A 6 2.15 -5.66 6.27
CA GLY A 6 2.89 -5.81 5.02
C GLY A 6 4.22 -6.56 5.19
N ASN A 7 4.96 -6.27 6.27
CA ASN A 7 6.23 -6.94 6.57
C ASN A 7 6.05 -8.43 6.92
N ASP A 8 4.95 -8.81 7.58
CA ASP A 8 4.63 -10.20 7.92
C ASP A 8 4.51 -11.07 6.65
N TYR A 9 4.04 -10.47 5.54
CA TYR A 9 3.99 -11.12 4.22
C TYR A 9 5.31 -11.00 3.47
N ASN A 10 5.90 -9.79 3.41
CA ASN A 10 7.13 -9.53 2.66
C ASN A 10 8.27 -10.45 3.09
N TYR A 11 8.51 -10.57 4.40
CA TYR A 11 9.56 -11.46 4.89
C TYR A 11 9.27 -12.93 4.55
N ALA A 12 8.01 -13.36 4.62
CA ALA A 12 7.65 -14.74 4.32
C ALA A 12 7.85 -15.08 2.84
N PHE A 13 7.35 -14.23 1.94
CA PHE A 13 7.53 -14.41 0.50
C PHE A 13 9.01 -14.37 0.08
N LEU A 14 9.77 -13.39 0.59
CA LEU A 14 11.20 -13.24 0.27
C LEU A 14 12.08 -14.35 0.88
N GLN A 15 11.58 -15.09 1.87
CA GLN A 15 12.21 -16.33 2.36
C GLN A 15 11.79 -17.58 1.57
N GLY A 16 10.98 -17.43 0.51
CA GLY A 16 10.56 -18.54 -0.35
C GLY A 16 9.45 -19.40 0.24
N LYS A 17 8.69 -18.92 1.23
CA LYS A 17 7.48 -19.61 1.70
C LYS A 17 6.42 -19.63 0.59
N SER A 18 5.66 -20.71 0.52
CA SER A 18 4.59 -20.85 -0.46
C SER A 18 3.44 -19.89 -0.17
N THR A 19 2.72 -19.46 -1.22
CA THR A 19 1.51 -18.64 -1.06
C THR A 19 0.47 -19.31 -0.16
N VAL A 20 0.36 -20.65 -0.22
CA VAL A 20 -0.55 -21.43 0.65
C VAL A 20 -0.18 -21.27 2.12
N GLU A 21 1.09 -21.33 2.48
CA GLU A 21 1.52 -21.09 3.87
C GLU A 21 1.20 -19.66 4.30
N ILE A 22 1.51 -18.68 3.44
CA ILE A 22 1.35 -17.25 3.77
C ILE A 22 -0.12 -16.85 3.88
N LEU A 23 -1.03 -17.49 3.14
CA LEU A 23 -2.47 -17.29 3.31
C LEU A 23 -2.95 -17.57 4.74
N HIS A 24 -2.30 -18.49 5.47
CA HIS A 24 -2.62 -18.74 6.88
C HIS A 24 -2.22 -17.60 7.81
N PHE A 25 -1.36 -16.68 7.35
CA PHE A 25 -0.95 -15.52 8.15
C PHE A 25 -2.01 -14.41 8.11
N VAL A 26 -2.82 -14.35 7.03
CA VAL A 26 -3.84 -13.31 6.83
C VAL A 26 -4.78 -13.14 8.03
N PRO A 27 -5.46 -14.19 8.54
CA PRO A 27 -6.33 -14.03 9.71
C PRO A 27 -5.57 -13.56 10.95
N LEU A 28 -4.33 -14.03 11.17
CA LEU A 28 -3.51 -13.64 12.33
C LEU A 28 -3.13 -12.15 12.28
N VAL A 29 -2.74 -11.66 11.10
CA VAL A 29 -2.40 -10.25 10.89
C VAL A 29 -3.64 -9.37 11.05
N VAL A 30 -4.76 -9.76 10.43
CA VAL A 30 -6.03 -9.01 10.53
C VAL A 30 -6.54 -8.97 11.97
N ASP A 31 -6.46 -10.07 12.71
CA ASP A 31 -6.81 -10.11 14.14
C ASP A 31 -5.90 -9.20 14.98
N THR A 32 -4.60 -9.16 14.66
CA THR A 32 -3.64 -8.29 15.34
C THR A 32 -3.95 -6.81 15.09
N ILE A 33 -4.28 -6.43 13.85
CA ILE A 33 -4.73 -5.08 13.50
C ILE A 33 -6.00 -4.72 14.30
N ALA A 34 -6.99 -5.61 14.35
CA ALA A 34 -8.23 -5.39 15.08
C ALA A 34 -8.00 -5.26 16.60
N SER A 35 -7.07 -6.03 17.16
CA SER A 35 -6.67 -5.92 18.56
C SER A 35 -6.07 -4.55 18.85
N ALA A 36 -5.12 -4.10 18.02
CA ALA A 36 -4.49 -2.78 18.16
C ALA A 36 -5.52 -1.63 18.06
N ILE A 37 -6.49 -1.74 17.14
CA ILE A 37 -7.60 -0.78 17.04
C ILE A 37 -8.43 -0.76 18.33
N THR A 38 -8.77 -1.93 18.88
CA THR A 38 -9.55 -2.06 20.11
C THR A 38 -8.82 -1.46 21.31
N GLU A 39 -7.51 -1.68 21.41
CA GLU A 39 -6.66 -1.07 22.44
C GLU A 39 -6.65 0.46 22.33
N LEU A 40 -6.46 1.00 21.12
CA LEU A 40 -6.50 2.45 20.90
C LEU A 40 -7.86 3.06 21.29
N ILE A 41 -8.96 2.36 21.02
CA ILE A 41 -10.29 2.77 21.47
C ILE A 41 -10.36 2.80 23.00
N GLY A 42 -9.82 1.78 23.67
CA GLY A 42 -9.71 1.74 25.14
C GLY A 42 -8.88 2.89 25.73
N LEU A 43 -7.91 3.40 24.96
CA LEU A 43 -7.10 4.57 25.30
C LEU A 43 -7.76 5.91 24.94
N GLY A 44 -8.97 5.90 24.35
CA GLY A 44 -9.75 7.10 24.05
C GLY A 44 -9.72 7.56 22.58
N ALA A 45 -9.19 6.75 21.65
CA ALA A 45 -9.27 7.07 20.23
C ALA A 45 -10.73 7.01 19.74
N VAL A 46 -11.20 8.11 19.15
CA VAL A 46 -12.59 8.23 18.65
C VAL A 46 -12.69 8.27 17.13
N THR A 47 -11.56 8.37 16.42
CA THR A 47 -11.50 8.32 14.96
C THR A 47 -10.22 7.61 14.53
N ILE A 48 -10.39 6.54 13.74
CA ILE A 48 -9.30 5.64 13.35
C ILE A 48 -9.43 5.36 11.84
N LEU A 49 -8.41 5.75 11.09
CA LEU A 49 -8.24 5.38 9.69
C LEU A 49 -7.29 4.18 9.60
N VAL A 50 -7.67 3.16 8.85
CA VAL A 50 -6.97 1.87 8.71
C VAL A 50 -6.68 1.62 7.24
N PRO A 51 -5.42 1.76 6.79
CA PRO A 51 -5.09 1.47 5.40
C PRO A 51 -5.14 -0.02 5.09
N GLY A 52 -5.65 -0.35 3.91
CA GLY A 52 -5.48 -1.67 3.31
C GLY A 52 -4.07 -1.90 2.78
N ASN A 53 -3.77 -3.15 2.45
CA ASN A 53 -2.54 -3.54 1.80
C ASN A 53 -2.48 -3.00 0.36
N LEU A 54 -1.28 -2.64 -0.07
CA LEU A 54 -0.98 -2.14 -1.42
C LEU A 54 -0.99 -3.27 -2.48
N PRO A 55 -1.04 -2.96 -3.79
CA PRO A 55 -0.92 -3.97 -4.85
C PRO A 55 0.53 -4.49 -4.93
N ILE A 56 0.87 -5.46 -4.08
CA ILE A 56 2.25 -5.95 -3.95
C ILE A 56 2.76 -6.66 -5.21
N GLY A 57 1.88 -7.13 -6.09
CA GLY A 57 2.26 -7.70 -7.38
C GLY A 57 2.90 -6.69 -8.33
N CYS A 58 2.75 -5.38 -8.05
CA CYS A 58 3.37 -4.30 -8.79
C CYS A 58 4.70 -3.82 -8.21
N SER A 59 5.13 -4.37 -7.06
CA SER A 59 6.37 -3.94 -6.41
C SER A 59 7.61 -4.40 -7.19
N PRO A 60 8.59 -3.52 -7.48
CA PRO A 60 9.83 -3.90 -8.14
C PRO A 60 10.59 -5.03 -7.45
N ALA A 61 10.49 -5.13 -6.12
CA ALA A 61 11.10 -6.21 -5.35
C ALA A 61 10.48 -7.57 -5.68
N TYR A 62 9.15 -7.66 -5.67
CA TYR A 62 8.43 -8.88 -6.04
C TYR A 62 8.61 -9.24 -7.51
N LEU A 63 8.57 -8.25 -8.40
CA LEU A 63 8.81 -8.43 -9.83
C LEU A 63 10.22 -8.94 -10.13
N THR A 64 11.22 -8.51 -9.37
CA THR A 64 12.59 -9.04 -9.45
C THR A 64 12.70 -10.44 -8.86
N TYR A 65 12.07 -10.69 -7.71
CA TYR A 65 12.18 -11.98 -7.02
C TYR A 65 11.48 -13.12 -7.79
N PHE A 66 10.30 -12.84 -8.35
CA PHE A 66 9.52 -13.76 -9.18
C PHE A 66 9.78 -13.57 -10.68
N GLN A 67 10.92 -12.96 -11.03
CA GLN A 67 11.32 -12.81 -12.42
C GLN A 67 11.49 -14.20 -13.06
N GLY A 68 10.81 -14.43 -14.18
CA GLY A 68 10.82 -15.73 -14.87
C GLY A 68 9.63 -16.65 -14.55
N SER A 69 8.67 -16.19 -13.73
CA SER A 69 7.31 -16.77 -13.70
C SER A 69 6.67 -16.79 -15.10
N ASP A 70 5.62 -17.59 -15.26
CA ASP A 70 4.89 -17.67 -16.54
C ASP A 70 4.38 -16.29 -16.93
N MET A 71 4.48 -15.93 -18.21
CA MET A 71 3.90 -14.68 -18.73
C MET A 71 2.40 -14.59 -18.44
N ALA A 72 1.71 -15.73 -18.30
CA ALA A 72 0.31 -15.80 -17.88
C ALA A 72 0.06 -15.29 -16.45
N ASP A 73 1.08 -15.24 -15.59
CA ASP A 73 0.96 -14.73 -14.23
C ASP A 73 0.98 -13.19 -14.18
N TYR A 74 1.34 -12.53 -15.27
CA TYR A 74 1.44 -11.07 -15.35
C TYR A 74 0.22 -10.48 -16.03
N ASP A 75 -0.36 -9.44 -15.42
CA ASP A 75 -1.41 -8.66 -16.06
C ASP A 75 -0.82 -7.92 -17.28
N PRO A 76 -1.38 -8.11 -18.50
CA PRO A 76 -0.77 -7.59 -19.73
C PRO A 76 -0.88 -6.07 -19.86
N LEU A 77 -1.76 -5.42 -19.10
CA LEU A 77 -1.97 -3.98 -19.15
C LEU A 77 -1.02 -3.24 -18.22
N THR A 78 -0.81 -3.79 -17.02
CA THR A 78 -0.05 -3.15 -15.93
C THR A 78 1.35 -3.72 -15.78
N GLY A 79 1.58 -4.97 -16.20
CA GLY A 79 2.83 -5.71 -15.96
C GLY A 79 3.00 -6.20 -14.52
N CYS A 80 1.96 -6.12 -13.68
CA CYS A 80 1.98 -6.61 -12.31
C CYS A 80 1.71 -8.10 -12.22
N ILE A 81 2.23 -8.77 -11.20
CA ILE A 81 1.96 -10.19 -10.92
C ILE A 81 0.55 -10.35 -10.33
N THR A 82 -0.31 -11.06 -11.06
CA THR A 82 -1.75 -11.17 -10.77
C THR A 82 -2.02 -11.87 -9.46
N TRP A 83 -1.37 -13.01 -9.19
CA TRP A 83 -1.63 -13.80 -7.98
C TRP A 83 -1.19 -13.10 -6.68
N LEU A 84 -0.19 -12.22 -6.75
CA LEU A 84 0.24 -11.38 -5.63
C LEU A 84 -0.76 -10.25 -5.35
N ASN A 85 -1.34 -9.68 -6.40
CA ASN A 85 -2.41 -8.70 -6.27
C ASN A 85 -3.69 -9.34 -5.70
N GLN A 86 -4.04 -10.54 -6.16
CA GLN A 86 -5.14 -11.35 -5.58
C GLN A 86 -4.93 -11.64 -4.09
N PHE A 87 -3.69 -11.91 -3.67
CA PHE A 87 -3.36 -12.06 -2.25
C PHE A 87 -3.64 -10.77 -1.45
N SER A 88 -3.27 -9.61 -2.02
CA SER A 88 -3.52 -8.30 -1.39
C SER A 88 -5.01 -7.98 -1.31
N GLU A 89 -5.78 -8.30 -2.35
CA GLU A 89 -7.24 -8.18 -2.37
C GLU A 89 -7.87 -9.06 -1.28
N PHE A 90 -7.45 -10.32 -1.17
CA PHE A 90 -7.93 -11.23 -0.12
C PHE A 90 -7.65 -10.69 1.29
N HIS A 91 -6.45 -10.19 1.57
CA HIS A 91 -6.16 -9.52 2.83
C HIS A 91 -7.13 -8.34 3.07
N ASN A 92 -7.33 -7.51 2.06
CA ASN A 92 -8.17 -6.32 2.14
C ASN A 92 -9.64 -6.62 2.37
N GLU A 93 -10.17 -7.69 1.78
CA GLU A 93 -11.52 -8.19 2.04
C GLU A 93 -11.67 -8.65 3.49
N GLN A 94 -10.75 -9.49 3.97
CA GLN A 94 -10.75 -9.98 5.36
C GLN A 94 -10.63 -8.83 6.38
N LEU A 95 -9.79 -7.84 6.08
CA LEU A 95 -9.64 -6.65 6.91
C LEU A 95 -10.95 -5.84 6.96
N GLN A 96 -11.61 -5.61 5.83
CA GLN A 96 -12.88 -4.88 5.78
C GLN A 96 -13.96 -5.60 6.60
N GLU A 97 -14.10 -6.92 6.45
CA GLU A 97 -15.04 -7.72 7.25
C GLU A 97 -14.76 -7.62 8.75
N LYS A 98 -13.48 -7.64 9.14
CA LYS A 98 -13.09 -7.48 10.54
C LYS A 98 -13.41 -6.08 11.06
N LEU A 99 -13.14 -5.04 10.27
CA LEU A 99 -13.47 -3.66 10.63
C LEU A 99 -14.98 -3.48 10.77
N ASP A 100 -15.80 -4.13 9.95
CA ASP A 100 -17.26 -4.17 10.11
C ASP A 100 -17.68 -4.74 11.47
N GLN A 101 -17.02 -5.80 11.93
CA GLN A 101 -17.27 -6.39 13.25
C GLN A 101 -16.87 -5.42 14.38
N VAL A 102 -15.69 -4.81 14.29
CA VAL A 102 -15.22 -3.84 15.30
C VAL A 102 -16.15 -2.62 15.36
N ARG A 103 -16.61 -2.09 14.21
CA ARG A 103 -17.58 -0.98 14.16
C ARG A 103 -18.90 -1.33 14.86
N LYS A 104 -19.39 -2.57 14.73
CA LYS A 104 -20.63 -3.02 15.41
C LYS A 104 -20.48 -3.02 16.94
N LEU A 105 -19.28 -3.33 17.44
CA LEU A 105 -18.95 -3.34 18.87
C LEU A 105 -18.70 -1.92 19.42
N HIS A 106 -18.11 -1.03 18.62
CA HIS A 106 -17.73 0.32 19.02
C HIS A 106 -18.50 1.41 18.25
N ARG A 107 -19.83 1.45 18.43
CA ARG A 107 -20.73 2.34 17.67
C ARG A 107 -20.46 3.84 17.85
N ASN A 108 -19.73 4.22 18.90
CA ASN A 108 -19.36 5.61 19.21
C ASN A 108 -17.99 6.02 18.64
N VAL A 109 -17.32 5.15 17.88
CA VAL A 109 -16.01 5.40 17.27
C VAL A 109 -16.15 5.40 15.75
N ASN A 110 -15.54 6.38 15.10
CA ASN A 110 -15.44 6.41 13.65
C ASN A 110 -14.26 5.56 13.19
N ILE A 111 -14.52 4.44 12.51
CA ILE A 111 -13.47 3.57 11.97
C ILE A 111 -13.59 3.55 10.45
N PHE A 112 -12.54 3.96 9.76
CA PHE A 112 -12.49 4.06 8.30
C PHE A 112 -11.48 3.09 7.74
N TYR A 113 -11.85 2.34 6.70
CA TYR A 113 -10.93 1.61 5.85
C TYR A 113 -10.44 2.55 4.75
N ALA A 114 -9.12 2.70 4.58
CA ALA A 114 -8.55 3.47 3.48
C ALA A 114 -8.12 2.51 2.37
N ASP A 115 -8.76 2.65 1.21
CA ASP A 115 -8.59 1.74 0.07
C ASP A 115 -7.35 2.09 -0.75
N TYR A 116 -6.20 1.83 -0.14
CA TYR A 116 -4.88 2.06 -0.74
C TYR A 116 -4.69 1.26 -2.03
N TYR A 117 -5.23 0.04 -2.08
CA TYR A 117 -5.11 -0.83 -3.24
C TYR A 117 -5.73 -0.20 -4.48
N ASN A 118 -7.01 0.17 -4.43
CA ASN A 118 -7.69 0.70 -5.61
C ASN A 118 -7.18 2.10 -6.00
N ILE A 119 -6.73 2.93 -5.05
CA ILE A 119 -6.05 4.18 -5.39
C ILE A 119 -4.75 3.88 -6.15
N ALA A 120 -3.90 3.00 -5.60
CA ALA A 120 -2.60 2.69 -6.19
C ALA A 120 -2.72 2.03 -7.56
N MET A 121 -3.71 1.16 -7.78
CA MET A 121 -3.95 0.51 -9.07
C MET A 121 -4.18 1.50 -10.23
N ARG A 122 -4.72 2.69 -9.95
CA ARG A 122 -4.89 3.75 -10.96
C ARG A 122 -3.56 4.24 -11.53
N PHE A 123 -2.48 4.21 -10.76
CA PHE A 123 -1.16 4.63 -11.20
C PHE A 123 -0.59 3.69 -12.25
N TYR A 124 -0.91 2.40 -12.15
CA TYR A 124 -0.47 1.38 -13.12
C TYR A 124 -1.35 1.35 -14.36
N HIS A 125 -2.66 1.60 -14.24
CA HIS A 125 -3.57 1.68 -15.39
C HIS A 125 -3.50 3.00 -16.16
N SER A 126 -3.16 4.12 -15.51
CA SER A 126 -3.31 5.47 -16.08
C SER A 126 -2.16 6.40 -15.68
N ARG A 127 -0.92 5.89 -15.70
CA ARG A 127 0.31 6.60 -15.27
C ARG A 127 0.43 8.07 -15.70
N ASN A 128 0.07 8.37 -16.95
CA ASN A 128 0.18 9.72 -17.52
C ASN A 128 -0.75 10.74 -16.84
N GLN A 129 -1.90 10.30 -16.31
CA GLN A 129 -2.83 11.19 -15.60
C GLN A 129 -2.27 11.69 -14.26
N PHE A 130 -1.33 10.93 -13.69
CA PHE A 130 -0.73 11.20 -12.39
C PHE A 130 0.71 11.75 -12.48
N GLY A 131 1.23 11.91 -13.71
CA GLY A 131 2.59 12.40 -13.96
C GLY A 131 3.67 11.33 -13.88
N PHE A 132 3.32 10.04 -13.83
CA PHE A 132 4.29 8.95 -13.73
C PHE A 132 4.75 8.46 -15.10
N THR A 133 6.06 8.36 -15.27
CA THR A 133 6.68 7.72 -16.44
C THR A 133 7.14 6.30 -16.11
N GLU A 134 7.55 6.05 -14.87
CA GLU A 134 8.09 4.76 -14.42
C GLU A 134 7.22 4.17 -13.30
N THR A 135 6.44 3.14 -13.62
CA THR A 135 5.51 2.52 -12.67
C THR A 135 6.06 1.28 -12.00
N LEU A 136 6.85 0.48 -12.71
CA LEU A 136 7.38 -0.81 -12.22
C LEU A 136 8.89 -0.79 -11.92
N ARG A 137 9.56 0.36 -12.12
CA ARG A 137 10.99 0.53 -11.81
C ARG A 137 11.16 1.38 -10.56
N ALA A 138 12.06 0.98 -9.67
CA ALA A 138 12.40 1.78 -8.50
C ALA A 138 13.27 2.99 -8.89
N CYS A 139 13.08 4.13 -8.22
CA CYS A 139 13.92 5.31 -8.42
C CYS A 139 15.34 5.13 -7.85
N CYS A 140 15.47 4.49 -6.69
CA CYS A 140 16.73 4.22 -6.01
C CYS A 140 16.91 2.70 -5.84
N GLY A 141 17.75 2.08 -6.64
CA GLY A 141 17.96 0.64 -6.51
C GLY A 141 19.11 0.09 -7.35
N GLY A 142 19.40 -1.20 -7.16
CA GLY A 142 20.64 -1.85 -7.59
C GLY A 142 20.74 -2.32 -9.04
N GLY A 143 19.92 -1.78 -9.96
CA GLY A 143 19.96 -2.13 -11.40
C GLY A 143 18.99 -3.26 -11.83
N GLY A 144 19.18 -3.80 -13.03
CA GLY A 144 18.28 -4.80 -13.61
C GLY A 144 16.99 -4.24 -14.25
N GLN A 145 16.05 -5.13 -14.57
CA GLN A 145 14.79 -4.80 -15.27
C GLN A 145 13.85 -3.91 -14.45
N TYR A 146 13.87 -4.03 -13.13
CA TYR A 146 13.01 -3.25 -12.23
C TYR A 146 13.79 -2.26 -11.37
N ASN A 147 15.09 -2.06 -11.68
CA ASN A 147 16.02 -1.25 -10.90
C ASN A 147 16.07 -1.64 -9.42
N TYR A 148 16.07 -2.93 -9.09
CA TYR A 148 16.03 -3.44 -7.73
C TYR A 148 17.01 -4.58 -7.53
N SER A 149 17.61 -4.65 -6.34
CA SER A 149 18.44 -5.78 -5.91
C SER A 149 18.23 -6.04 -4.41
N SER A 150 17.97 -7.29 -4.02
CA SER A 150 17.84 -7.67 -2.60
C SER A 150 19.17 -7.63 -1.84
N SER A 151 20.30 -7.58 -2.54
CA SER A 151 21.64 -7.54 -1.95
C SER A 151 22.19 -6.12 -1.79
N MET A 152 21.48 -5.10 -2.26
CA MET A 152 21.94 -3.71 -2.25
C MET A 152 20.73 -2.78 -2.09
N ALA A 153 20.47 -2.39 -0.85
CA ALA A 153 19.40 -1.48 -0.51
C ALA A 153 19.74 -0.05 -0.94
N CYS A 154 18.71 0.78 -1.15
CA CYS A 154 18.90 2.20 -1.40
C CYS A 154 19.74 2.85 -0.28
N GLY A 155 20.85 3.47 -0.64
CA GLY A 155 21.80 4.07 0.31
C GLY A 155 22.99 3.19 0.69
N ASP A 156 22.99 1.90 0.35
CA ASP A 156 24.17 1.04 0.48
C ASP A 156 25.26 1.47 -0.50
N LEU A 157 26.54 1.29 -0.16
CA LEU A 157 27.63 1.50 -1.12
C LEU A 157 27.65 0.36 -2.16
N PRO A 158 27.78 0.62 -3.47
CA PRO A 158 28.01 1.92 -4.12
C PRO A 158 26.75 2.71 -4.55
N LEU A 159 25.54 2.21 -4.24
CA LEU A 159 24.25 2.83 -4.53
C LEU A 159 23.98 4.09 -3.70
N THR A 160 24.71 5.15 -4.05
CA THR A 160 24.63 6.48 -3.40
C THR A 160 23.76 7.47 -4.16
N THR A 161 23.22 7.08 -5.31
CA THR A 161 22.44 7.95 -6.20
C THR A 161 21.09 7.34 -6.52
N SER A 162 20.06 8.18 -6.56
CA SER A 162 18.71 7.85 -7.05
C SER A 162 18.52 8.34 -8.49
N CYS A 163 17.34 8.06 -9.05
CA CYS A 163 16.88 8.68 -10.30
C CYS A 163 16.84 10.22 -10.19
N ASN A 164 16.91 10.90 -11.34
CA ASN A 164 16.95 12.37 -11.40
C ASN A 164 15.65 13.05 -10.96
N ASP A 165 14.51 12.39 -11.19
CA ASP A 165 13.19 12.92 -10.86
C ASP A 165 12.34 11.83 -10.15
N PRO A 166 12.38 11.79 -8.80
CA PRO A 166 11.56 10.87 -8.03
C PRO A 166 10.06 11.07 -8.20
N SER A 167 9.59 12.25 -8.64
CA SER A 167 8.16 12.52 -8.81
C SER A 167 7.54 11.80 -10.01
N SER A 168 8.38 11.36 -10.96
CA SER A 168 7.98 10.58 -12.13
C SER A 168 7.92 9.07 -11.89
N HIS A 169 8.29 8.60 -10.69
CA HIS A 169 8.32 7.19 -10.33
C HIS A 169 7.24 6.83 -9.30
N VAL A 170 6.63 5.65 -9.46
CA VAL A 170 5.70 5.13 -8.45
C VAL A 170 6.47 4.61 -7.22
N SER A 171 7.51 3.81 -7.43
CA SER A 171 8.31 3.19 -6.38
C SER A 171 9.60 3.94 -6.08
N TRP A 172 9.90 4.13 -4.79
CA TRP A 172 11.16 4.71 -4.34
C TRP A 172 12.29 3.69 -4.39
N ASP A 173 12.20 2.59 -3.66
CA ASP A 173 13.30 1.64 -3.44
C ASP A 173 12.96 0.18 -3.81
N GLY A 174 11.79 -0.04 -4.40
CA GLY A 174 11.28 -1.35 -4.78
C GLY A 174 10.28 -1.97 -3.81
N LEU A 175 10.21 -1.51 -2.56
CA LEU A 175 9.17 -1.89 -1.60
C LEU A 175 8.27 -0.71 -1.25
N HIS A 176 8.87 0.46 -1.07
CA HIS A 176 8.16 1.68 -0.69
C HIS A 176 7.83 2.54 -1.91
N TYR A 177 6.78 3.35 -1.77
CA TYR A 177 6.38 4.32 -2.77
C TYR A 177 7.12 5.66 -2.60
N THR A 178 7.20 6.42 -3.69
CA THR A 178 7.75 7.79 -3.66
C THR A 178 6.81 8.74 -2.91
N GLU A 179 7.34 9.91 -2.51
CA GLU A 179 6.53 10.97 -1.92
C GLU A 179 5.38 11.40 -2.85
N ALA A 180 5.63 11.48 -4.16
CA ALA A 180 4.61 11.85 -5.15
C ALA A 180 3.44 10.84 -5.18
N THR A 181 3.76 9.55 -5.10
CA THR A 181 2.75 8.49 -5.01
C THR A 181 1.96 8.57 -3.71
N TYR A 182 2.63 8.70 -2.55
CA TYR A 182 1.93 8.86 -1.28
C TYR A 182 1.09 10.14 -1.22
N ARG A 183 1.51 11.22 -1.90
CA ARG A 183 0.70 12.43 -2.04
C ARG A 183 -0.61 12.13 -2.77
N TRP A 184 -0.58 11.41 -3.88
CA TRP A 184 -1.80 10.99 -4.58
C TRP A 184 -2.68 10.05 -3.75
N ILE A 185 -2.07 9.11 -3.02
CA ILE A 185 -2.82 8.24 -2.09
C ILE A 185 -3.51 9.07 -1.02
N SER A 186 -2.78 9.99 -0.37
CA SER A 186 -3.36 10.85 0.67
C SER A 186 -4.52 11.70 0.15
N LYS A 187 -4.39 12.23 -1.08
CA LYS A 187 -5.46 12.97 -1.75
C LYS A 187 -6.67 12.08 -2.01
N GLY A 188 -6.47 10.88 -2.55
CA GLY A 188 -7.56 9.93 -2.80
C GLY A 188 -8.31 9.56 -1.52
N VAL A 189 -7.61 9.38 -0.40
CA VAL A 189 -8.24 9.04 0.88
C VAL A 189 -9.00 10.21 1.52
N LEU A 190 -8.43 11.43 1.45
CA LEU A 190 -8.98 12.60 2.15
C LEU A 190 -10.05 13.35 1.35
N GLU A 191 -9.92 13.37 0.02
CA GLU A 191 -10.75 14.19 -0.87
C GLU A 191 -11.68 13.36 -1.77
N GLU A 192 -11.41 12.06 -1.95
CA GLU A 192 -12.19 11.17 -2.82
C GLU A 192 -12.89 10.07 -2.00
N LEU A 193 -13.71 9.22 -2.65
CA LEU A 193 -14.55 8.21 -1.99
C LEU A 193 -13.76 6.96 -1.50
N TYR A 194 -12.44 7.04 -1.29
CA TYR A 194 -11.58 5.89 -0.95
C TYR A 194 -11.41 5.66 0.55
N ALA A 195 -12.35 6.17 1.34
CA ALA A 195 -12.48 5.86 2.76
C ALA A 195 -13.87 5.29 3.05
N ILE A 196 -13.92 4.12 3.68
CA ILE A 196 -15.15 3.34 3.89
C ILE A 196 -15.44 3.16 5.39
N PRO A 197 -16.64 3.52 5.88
CA PRO A 197 -17.78 4.07 5.14
C PRO A 197 -17.50 5.49 4.63
N TYR A 198 -18.10 5.84 3.49
CA TYR A 198 -17.94 7.17 2.90
C TYR A 198 -18.49 8.24 3.85
N THR A 199 -17.67 9.26 4.11
CA THR A 199 -18.15 10.47 4.79
C THR A 199 -17.55 11.70 4.12
N ASN A 200 -18.38 12.75 3.96
CA ASN A 200 -17.90 14.08 3.60
C ASN A 200 -17.03 14.73 4.71
N SER A 201 -16.81 14.03 5.84
CA SER A 201 -16.34 14.60 7.11
C SER A 201 -14.93 14.16 7.52
N LEU A 202 -14.14 13.54 6.64
CA LEU A 202 -12.70 13.37 6.93
C LEU A 202 -11.97 14.72 7.01
N CYS A 203 -12.57 15.78 6.46
CA CYS A 203 -12.15 17.16 6.66
C CYS A 203 -12.97 17.81 7.79
N PHE A 204 -12.28 18.24 8.85
CA PHE A 204 -12.82 19.16 9.86
C PHE A 204 -13.15 20.53 9.21
N PRO A 205 -14.12 21.28 9.76
CA PRO A 205 -14.44 22.62 9.26
C PRO A 205 -13.18 23.48 9.26
N SER A 206 -12.88 24.06 8.10
CA SER A 206 -11.75 24.95 7.90
C SER A 206 -11.89 26.20 8.78
N THR A 207 -11.32 26.17 9.98
CA THR A 207 -10.94 27.38 10.71
C THR A 207 -9.46 27.67 10.47
N VAL A 208 -9.03 27.63 9.22
CA VAL A 208 -7.82 28.34 8.80
C VAL A 208 -8.30 29.68 8.25
N ASN A 209 -8.26 30.70 9.10
CA ASN A 209 -8.34 32.08 8.68
C ASN A 209 -7.33 32.29 7.54
N LYS A 210 -7.83 32.46 6.32
CA LYS A 210 -7.09 33.10 5.24
C LYS A 210 -6.78 34.53 5.70
N GLN A 211 -5.64 34.74 6.34
CA GLN A 211 -5.00 36.05 6.31
C GLN A 211 -4.21 36.14 5.02
N ILE A 212 -4.80 36.89 4.09
CA ILE A 212 -4.17 37.45 2.91
C ILE A 212 -3.14 38.47 3.41
N TYR A 213 -1.88 38.32 3.00
CA TYR A 213 -0.94 39.40 2.74
C TYR A 213 -0.12 39.04 1.52
#